data_AF-L0DVZ9-F1
#
_entry.id   AF-L0DVZ9-F1
#
_cell.length_a   1.000
_cell.length_b   1.000
_cell.length_c   1.000
_cell.angle_alpha   90.00
_cell.angle_beta   90.00
_cell.angle_gamma   90.00
#
_symmetry.space_group_name_H-M   'P 1'
#
loop_
_entity.id
_entity.type
_entity.pdbx_description
1 polymer ?
#
loop_
_entity_poly.entity_id
_entity_poly.type
_entity_poly.pdbx_seq_one_letter_code
_entity_poly.pdbx_strand_id
1 'polypeptide(L)'
;MSEQNSGTVPGRPAVSAARLSGLAVLVIVMALAFAGMGLFMFNMGRDMSTMTRAVTQMGLDVSAMADDMTFMSGRMAVMADSMVEGQAGMSQDLTGVRSGMELMARDVRSMAENMDDLARNIRGMAGNIGTMNRSMSQMNQSMGQMTGTMGRMSVDINKFTRPESLAPMSPFR
;
A
#
# COMPACT_ATOMS: atom_id res chain seq x y z
N MET A 1 29.90 47.92 -128.69
CA MET A 1 31.25 47.64 -128.15
C MET A 1 31.56 48.73 -127.15
N SER A 2 31.98 48.54 -125.91
CA SER A 2 32.13 47.40 -124.99
C SER A 2 32.39 48.09 -123.62
N GLU A 3 31.62 47.80 -122.60
CA GLU A 3 32.05 47.03 -121.40
C GLU A 3 32.92 47.78 -120.38
N GLN A 4 32.46 47.67 -119.11
CA GLN A 4 33.26 47.31 -117.93
C GLN A 4 34.28 48.33 -117.37
N ASN A 5 34.57 48.44 -116.07
CA ASN A 5 34.16 47.72 -114.86
C ASN A 5 34.83 48.45 -113.67
N SER A 6 34.01 48.84 -112.70
CA SER A 6 34.16 48.84 -111.23
C SER A 6 35.51 49.01 -110.54
N GLY A 7 35.43 49.62 -109.35
CA GLY A 7 36.04 49.00 -108.17
C GLY A 7 36.91 49.88 -107.29
N THR A 8 36.28 50.79 -106.54
CA THR A 8 36.84 51.31 -105.28
C THR A 8 36.97 50.18 -104.25
N VAL A 9 38.18 49.94 -103.74
CA VAL A 9 38.42 49.13 -102.53
C VAL A 9 38.87 50.06 -101.39
N PRO A 10 38.08 50.21 -100.31
CA PRO A 10 38.45 50.98 -99.12
C PRO A 10 39.21 50.13 -98.09
N GLY A 11 39.80 50.85 -97.14
CA GLY A 11 40.78 50.40 -96.16
C GLY A 11 40.43 49.15 -95.33
N ARG A 12 41.50 48.44 -94.96
CA ARG A 12 41.52 47.35 -93.98
C ARG A 12 41.05 47.85 -92.60
N PRO A 13 40.01 47.27 -92.00
CA PRO A 13 39.72 47.49 -90.60
C PRO A 13 40.29 46.32 -89.76
N ALA A 14 41.08 46.67 -88.75
CA ALA A 14 41.64 45.76 -87.75
C ALA A 14 40.54 45.25 -86.79
N VAL A 15 39.67 44.35 -87.23
CA VAL A 15 38.50 43.86 -86.43
C VAL A 15 38.45 42.33 -86.28
N SER A 16 39.45 41.59 -86.74
CA SER A 16 39.43 40.11 -86.61
C SER A 16 39.87 39.61 -85.22
N ALA A 17 40.80 40.28 -84.54
CA ALA A 17 41.31 39.82 -83.25
C ALA A 17 40.31 40.00 -82.08
N ALA A 18 39.55 41.10 -82.08
CA ALA A 18 38.63 41.44 -80.98
C ALA A 18 37.36 40.57 -80.95
N ARG A 19 36.89 40.07 -82.11
CA ARG A 19 35.71 39.19 -82.19
C ARG A 19 36.04 37.74 -81.82
N LEU A 20 37.26 37.29 -82.12
CA LEU A 20 37.75 35.96 -81.77
C LEU A 20 38.07 35.86 -80.27
N SER A 21 38.57 36.94 -79.65
CA SER A 21 38.77 37.01 -78.20
C SER A 21 37.44 37.00 -77.42
N GLY A 22 36.39 37.67 -77.93
CA GLY A 22 35.07 37.69 -77.28
C GLY A 22 34.39 36.31 -77.24
N LEU A 23 34.50 35.52 -78.31
CA LEU A 23 33.96 34.16 -78.37
C LEU A 23 34.67 33.20 -77.42
N ALA A 24 36.00 33.27 -77.31
CA ALA A 24 36.77 32.44 -76.39
C ALA A 24 36.40 32.72 -74.92
N VAL A 25 36.23 34.00 -74.56
CA VAL A 25 35.79 34.38 -73.20
C VAL A 25 34.37 33.86 -72.92
N LEU A 26 33.46 33.93 -73.88
CA LEU A 26 32.09 33.46 -73.73
C LEU A 26 32.03 31.93 -73.47
N VAL A 27 32.83 31.14 -74.19
CA VAL A 27 32.93 29.69 -73.97
C VAL A 27 33.47 29.36 -72.58
N ILE A 28 34.47 30.10 -72.10
CA ILE A 28 35.03 29.92 -70.75
C ILE A 28 33.99 30.25 -69.68
N VAL A 29 33.25 31.36 -69.83
CA VAL A 29 32.18 31.75 -68.91
C VAL A 29 31.07 30.70 -68.86
N MET A 30 30.67 30.16 -70.02
CA MET A 30 29.68 29.08 -70.08
C MET A 30 30.20 27.80 -69.42
N ALA A 31 31.45 27.40 -69.67
CA ALA A 31 32.05 26.23 -69.02
C ALA A 31 32.11 26.38 -67.50
N LEU A 32 32.45 27.58 -67.00
CA LEU A 32 32.45 27.89 -65.57
C LEU A 32 31.03 27.88 -64.98
N ALA A 33 30.03 28.40 -65.70
CA ALA A 33 28.64 28.36 -65.27
C ALA A 33 28.11 26.92 -65.20
N PHE A 34 28.42 26.08 -66.19
CA PHE A 34 28.08 24.65 -66.18
C PHE A 34 28.80 23.90 -65.05
N ALA A 35 30.08 24.19 -64.81
CA ALA A 35 30.82 23.61 -63.69
C ALA A 35 30.23 24.04 -62.34
N GLY A 36 29.87 25.32 -62.19
CA GLY A 36 29.22 25.86 -61.00
C GLY A 36 27.84 25.23 -60.74
N MET A 37 27.02 25.08 -61.78
CA MET A 37 25.72 24.41 -61.69
C MET A 37 25.87 22.90 -61.39
N GLY A 38 26.84 22.22 -62.01
CA GLY A 38 27.11 20.81 -61.72
C GLY A 38 27.56 20.58 -60.28
N LEU A 39 28.41 21.45 -59.73
CA LEU A 39 28.85 21.37 -58.34
C LEU A 39 27.70 21.65 -57.36
N PHE A 40 26.81 22.60 -57.69
CA PHE A 40 25.63 22.91 -56.91
C PHE A 40 24.62 21.74 -56.90
N MET A 41 24.35 21.12 -58.05
CA MET A 41 23.50 19.94 -58.16
C MET A 41 24.08 18.76 -57.37
N PHE A 42 25.40 18.60 -57.37
CA PHE A 42 26.08 17.57 -56.56
C PHE A 42 25.88 17.81 -55.05
N ASN A 43 26.02 19.06 -54.57
CA ASN A 43 25.75 19.40 -53.18
C ASN A 43 24.27 19.19 -52.79
N MET A 44 23.32 19.65 -53.61
CA MET A 44 21.89 19.41 -53.36
C MET A 44 21.53 17.93 -53.38
N GLY A 45 22.15 17.11 -54.25
CA GLY A 45 21.96 15.66 -54.25
C GLY A 45 22.45 15.00 -52.96
N ARG A 46 23.57 15.48 -52.41
CA ARG A 46 24.09 15.01 -51.11
C ARG A 46 23.19 15.41 -49.94
N ASP A 47 22.67 16.63 -49.95
CA ASP A 47 21.75 17.11 -48.92
C ASP A 47 20.41 16.37 -48.95
N MET A 48 19.85 16.14 -50.14
CA MET A 48 18.64 15.34 -50.33
C MET A 48 18.85 13.90 -49.82
N SER A 49 20.02 13.30 -50.09
CA SER A 49 20.34 11.96 -49.57
C SER A 49 20.41 11.91 -48.04
N THR A 50 20.89 12.98 -47.40
CA THR A 50 20.94 13.12 -45.95
C THR A 50 19.52 13.26 -45.37
N MET A 51 18.69 14.08 -46.02
CA MET A 51 17.29 14.26 -45.64
C MET A 51 16.48 12.96 -45.83
N THR A 52 16.69 12.21 -46.92
CA THR A 52 16.05 10.92 -47.14
C THR A 52 16.39 9.94 -46.01
N ARG A 53 17.66 9.86 -45.60
CA ARG A 53 18.07 9.01 -44.47
C ARG A 53 17.42 9.46 -43.16
N ALA A 54 17.38 10.76 -42.90
CA ALA A 54 16.74 11.30 -41.71
C ALA A 54 15.24 10.96 -41.66
N VAL A 55 14.52 11.12 -42.78
CA VAL A 55 13.09 10.77 -42.87
C VAL A 55 12.88 9.25 -42.72
N THR A 56 13.73 8.43 -43.33
CA THR A 56 13.68 6.96 -43.14
C THR A 56 13.89 6.61 -41.67
N GLN A 57 14.85 7.25 -40.99
CA GLN A 57 15.11 7.01 -39.57
C GLN A 57 13.93 7.46 -38.70
N MET A 58 13.34 8.63 -38.98
CA MET A 58 12.11 9.06 -38.28
C MET A 58 10.97 8.07 -38.49
N GLY A 59 10.84 7.46 -39.67
CA GLY A 59 9.85 6.41 -39.91
C GLY A 59 10.07 5.17 -39.04
N LEU A 60 11.33 4.77 -38.85
CA LEU A 60 11.70 3.67 -37.95
C LEU A 60 11.40 4.03 -36.48
N ASP A 61 11.73 5.25 -36.07
CA ASP A 61 11.48 5.73 -34.70
C ASP A 61 9.97 5.79 -34.40
N VAL A 62 9.16 6.27 -35.34
CA VAL A 62 7.69 6.29 -35.21
C VAL A 62 7.13 4.88 -35.13
N SER A 63 7.67 3.94 -35.92
CA SER A 63 7.27 2.52 -35.84
C SER A 63 7.58 1.93 -34.47
N ALA A 64 8.79 2.17 -33.95
CA ALA A 64 9.18 1.72 -32.61
C ALA A 64 8.30 2.35 -31.52
N MET A 65 7.94 3.63 -31.67
CA MET A 65 7.04 4.32 -30.74
C MET A 65 5.61 3.73 -30.79
N ALA A 66 5.13 3.29 -31.95
CA ALA A 66 3.84 2.62 -32.08
C ALA A 66 3.85 1.23 -31.40
N ASP A 67 4.95 0.49 -31.52
CA ASP A 67 5.15 -0.78 -30.82
C ASP A 67 5.21 -0.56 -29.31
N ASP A 68 5.92 0.47 -28.84
CA ASP A 68 5.99 0.83 -27.42
C ASP A 68 4.62 1.22 -26.85
N MET A 69 3.82 2.00 -27.59
CA MET A 69 2.44 2.33 -27.18
C MET A 69 1.57 1.08 -27.10
N THR A 70 1.72 0.15 -28.05
CA THR A 70 0.99 -1.12 -28.04
C THR A 70 1.39 -1.97 -26.84
N PHE A 71 2.67 -2.02 -26.50
CA PHE A 71 3.14 -2.72 -25.31
C PHE A 71 2.70 -2.03 -24.01
N MET A 72 2.69 -0.70 -23.96
CA MET A 72 2.17 0.06 -22.83
C MET A 72 0.67 -0.17 -22.61
N SER A 73 -0.14 -0.18 -23.68
CA SER A 73 -1.58 -0.44 -23.56
C SER A 73 -1.85 -1.86 -23.05
N GLY A 74 -1.07 -2.85 -23.50
CA GLY A 74 -1.14 -4.21 -22.96
C GLY A 74 -0.81 -4.26 -21.47
N ARG A 75 0.25 -3.58 -21.02
CA ARG A 75 0.59 -3.48 -19.58
C ARG A 75 -0.49 -2.77 -18.77
N MET A 76 -1.10 -1.71 -19.32
CA MET A 76 -2.23 -1.03 -18.66
C MET A 76 -3.45 -1.94 -18.54
N ALA A 77 -3.74 -2.78 -19.54
CA ALA A 77 -4.83 -3.75 -19.47
C ALA A 77 -4.60 -4.78 -18.36
N VAL A 78 -3.39 -5.34 -18.26
CA VAL A 78 -3.01 -6.27 -17.17
C VAL A 78 -3.08 -5.57 -15.81
N MET A 79 -2.61 -4.33 -15.72
CA MET A 79 -2.71 -3.55 -14.49
C MET A 79 -4.17 -3.34 -14.07
N ALA A 80 -5.04 -2.97 -15.00
CA ALA A 80 -6.46 -2.79 -14.74
C ALA A 80 -7.10 -4.09 -14.23
N ASP A 81 -6.80 -5.23 -14.87
CA ASP A 81 -7.30 -6.53 -14.45
C ASP A 81 -6.81 -6.91 -13.05
N SER A 82 -5.51 -6.71 -12.78
CA SER A 82 -4.93 -6.95 -11.45
C SER A 82 -5.53 -6.04 -10.36
N MET A 83 -5.90 -4.80 -10.69
CA MET A 83 -6.57 -3.89 -9.76
C MET A 83 -7.99 -4.37 -9.45
N VAL A 84 -8.72 -4.89 -10.44
CA VAL A 84 -10.06 -5.45 -10.26
C VAL A 84 -10.00 -6.71 -9.40
N GLU A 85 -9.08 -7.63 -9.69
CA GLU A 85 -8.88 -8.84 -8.89
C GLU A 85 -8.46 -8.50 -7.45
N GLY A 86 -7.53 -7.54 -7.29
CA GLY A 86 -7.12 -7.03 -5.99
C GLY A 86 -8.29 -6.43 -5.19
N GLN A 87 -9.17 -5.67 -5.85
CA GLN A 87 -10.38 -5.13 -5.22
C GLN A 87 -11.36 -6.24 -4.80
N ALA A 88 -11.53 -7.27 -5.63
CA ALA A 88 -12.39 -8.42 -5.29
C ALA A 88 -11.83 -9.20 -4.08
N GLY A 89 -10.53 -9.47 -4.07
CA GLY A 89 -9.83 -10.11 -2.95
C GLY A 89 -9.96 -9.30 -1.65
N MET A 90 -9.70 -7.98 -1.71
CA MET A 90 -9.88 -7.10 -0.56
C MET A 90 -11.31 -7.08 -0.03
N SER A 91 -12.32 -7.10 -0.91
CA SER A 91 -13.73 -7.16 -0.52
C SER A 91 -14.07 -8.46 0.24
N GLN A 92 -13.52 -9.58 -0.24
CA GLN A 92 -13.67 -10.88 0.42
C GLN A 92 -12.98 -10.88 1.80
N ASP A 93 -11.76 -10.35 1.88
CA ASP A 93 -11.01 -10.23 3.14
C ASP A 93 -11.77 -9.37 4.15
N LEU A 94 -12.30 -8.21 3.73
CA LEU A 94 -13.11 -7.33 4.59
C LEU A 94 -14.39 -8.02 5.09
N THR A 95 -15.00 -8.87 4.26
CA THR A 95 -16.15 -9.68 4.66
C THR A 95 -15.75 -10.70 5.73
N GLY A 96 -14.59 -11.35 5.55
CA GLY A 96 -14.01 -12.26 6.55
C GLY A 96 -13.73 -11.57 7.88
N VAL A 97 -13.08 -10.39 7.84
CA VAL A 97 -12.81 -9.58 9.03
C VAL A 97 -14.10 -9.20 9.75
N ARG A 98 -15.13 -8.73 9.02
CA ARG A 98 -16.44 -8.39 9.61
C ARG A 98 -17.05 -9.59 10.33
N SER A 99 -17.08 -10.75 9.70
CA SER A 99 -17.60 -11.98 10.30
C SER A 99 -16.83 -12.35 11.58
N GLY A 100 -15.49 -12.26 11.53
CA GLY A 100 -14.64 -12.49 12.70
C GLY A 100 -14.94 -11.53 13.85
N MET A 101 -15.12 -10.23 13.57
CA MET A 101 -15.48 -9.23 14.57
C MET A 101 -16.86 -9.50 15.18
N GLU A 102 -17.84 -9.94 14.40
CA GLU A 102 -19.16 -10.31 14.91
C GLU A 102 -19.11 -11.51 15.85
N LEU A 103 -18.31 -12.53 15.52
CA LEU A 103 -18.08 -13.69 16.39
C LEU A 103 -17.42 -13.26 17.71
N MET A 104 -16.34 -12.49 17.63
CA MET A 104 -15.67 -11.96 18.82
C MET A 104 -16.61 -11.12 19.70
N ALA A 105 -17.47 -10.30 19.11
CA ALA A 105 -18.44 -9.51 19.86
C ALA A 105 -19.47 -10.40 20.59
N ARG A 106 -19.89 -11.52 19.98
CA ARG A 106 -20.76 -12.51 20.63
C ARG A 106 -20.04 -13.21 21.78
N ASP A 107 -18.79 -13.61 21.58
CA ASP A 107 -17.99 -14.27 22.60
C ASP A 107 -17.76 -13.37 23.82
N VAL A 108 -17.42 -12.09 23.59
CA VAL A 108 -17.26 -11.10 24.65
C VAL A 108 -18.57 -10.90 25.43
N ARG A 109 -19.72 -10.87 24.75
CA ARG A 109 -21.02 -10.79 25.42
C ARG A 109 -21.30 -12.02 26.28
N SER A 110 -21.07 -13.21 25.74
CA SER A 110 -21.22 -14.47 26.48
C SER A 110 -20.30 -14.53 27.71
N MET A 111 -19.05 -14.10 27.57
CA MET A 111 -18.12 -14.00 28.70
C MET A 111 -18.63 -13.01 29.77
N ALA A 112 -19.18 -11.87 29.37
CA ALA A 112 -19.74 -10.90 30.32
C ALA A 112 -20.94 -11.47 31.10
N GLU A 113 -21.82 -12.21 30.44
CA GLU A 113 -22.95 -12.90 31.07
C GLU A 113 -22.47 -13.95 32.07
N ASN A 114 -21.52 -14.80 31.66
CA ASN A 114 -20.91 -15.80 32.54
C ASN A 114 -20.24 -15.17 33.77
N MET A 115 -19.58 -14.03 33.61
CA MET A 115 -18.95 -13.31 34.72
C MET A 115 -19.97 -12.73 35.69
N ASP A 116 -21.12 -12.24 35.22
CA ASP A 116 -22.19 -11.76 36.09
C ASP A 116 -22.82 -12.92 36.89
N ASP A 117 -23.04 -14.07 36.24
CA ASP A 117 -23.54 -15.27 36.92
C ASP A 117 -22.55 -15.81 37.96
N LEU A 118 -21.25 -15.82 37.65
CA LEU A 118 -20.21 -16.12 38.64
C LEU A 118 -20.25 -15.14 39.82
N ALA A 119 -20.41 -13.85 39.57
CA ALA A 119 -20.50 -12.85 40.63
C ALA A 119 -21.74 -13.06 41.52
N ARG A 120 -22.89 -13.43 40.94
CA ARG A 120 -24.11 -13.78 41.69
C ARG A 120 -23.89 -15.02 42.55
N ASN A 121 -23.27 -16.06 42.00
CA ASN A 121 -22.94 -17.28 42.73
C ASN A 121 -22.01 -17.01 43.91
N ILE A 122 -20.97 -16.20 43.72
CA ILE A 122 -20.04 -15.80 44.81
C ILE A 122 -20.78 -15.04 45.91
N ARG A 123 -21.67 -14.09 45.57
CA ARG A 123 -22.50 -13.39 46.57
C ARG A 123 -23.40 -14.37 47.35
N GLY A 124 -24.01 -15.33 46.66
CA GLY A 124 -24.80 -16.39 47.29
C GLY A 124 -23.97 -17.23 48.27
N MET A 125 -22.80 -17.69 47.86
CA MET A 125 -21.87 -18.43 48.72
C MET A 125 -21.44 -17.62 49.94
N ALA A 126 -21.12 -16.33 49.77
CA ALA A 126 -20.78 -15.45 50.88
C ALA A 126 -21.93 -15.32 51.89
N GLY A 127 -23.17 -15.22 51.42
CA GLY A 127 -24.37 -15.22 52.27
C GLY A 127 -24.54 -16.53 53.05
N ASN A 128 -24.31 -17.67 52.39
CA ASN A 128 -24.37 -18.99 53.03
C ASN A 128 -23.30 -19.14 54.11
N ILE A 129 -22.07 -18.71 53.84
CA ILE A 129 -20.98 -18.68 54.83
C ILE A 129 -21.34 -17.79 56.01
N GLY A 130 -21.91 -16.60 55.77
CA GLY A 130 -22.37 -15.70 56.83
C GLY A 130 -23.48 -16.30 57.70
N THR A 131 -24.34 -17.15 57.12
CA THR A 131 -25.36 -17.89 57.86
C THR A 131 -24.74 -19.01 58.70
N MET A 132 -23.85 -19.82 58.12
CA MET A 132 -23.12 -20.86 58.85
C MET A 132 -22.35 -20.29 60.03
N ASN A 133 -21.66 -19.17 59.85
CA ASN A 133 -20.89 -18.53 60.93
C ASN A 133 -21.79 -18.12 62.11
N ARG A 134 -22.98 -17.58 61.84
CA ARG A 134 -23.97 -17.26 62.88
C ARG A 134 -24.47 -18.51 63.59
N SER A 135 -24.79 -19.57 62.86
CA SER A 135 -25.20 -20.86 63.44
C SER A 135 -24.12 -21.47 64.32
N MET A 136 -22.84 -21.43 63.88
CA MET A 136 -21.71 -21.89 64.69
C MET A 136 -21.54 -21.05 65.96
N SER A 137 -21.68 -19.72 65.88
CA SER A 137 -21.62 -18.84 67.05
C SER A 137 -22.70 -19.19 68.08
N GLN A 138 -23.94 -19.39 67.63
CA GLN A 138 -25.06 -19.81 68.49
C GLN A 138 -24.79 -21.17 69.12
N MET A 139 -24.30 -22.14 68.34
CA MET A 139 -23.94 -23.47 68.84
C MET A 139 -22.85 -23.38 69.92
N ASN A 140 -21.81 -22.56 69.69
CA ASN A 140 -20.74 -22.35 70.65
C ASN A 140 -21.25 -21.73 71.96
N GLN A 141 -22.18 -20.77 71.89
CA GLN A 141 -22.83 -20.20 73.08
C GLN A 141 -23.64 -21.25 73.85
N SER A 142 -24.42 -22.07 73.15
CA SER A 142 -25.20 -23.16 73.75
C SER A 142 -24.28 -24.20 74.42
N MET A 143 -23.16 -24.56 73.79
CA MET A 143 -22.16 -25.43 74.41
C MET A 143 -21.57 -24.80 75.67
N GLY A 144 -21.22 -23.51 75.63
CA GLY A 144 -20.72 -22.80 76.81
C GLY A 144 -21.72 -22.81 77.98
N GLN A 145 -23.01 -22.61 77.70
CA GLN A 145 -24.07 -22.72 78.72
C GLN A 145 -24.21 -24.13 79.28
N MET A 146 -24.12 -25.14 78.41
CA MET A 146 -24.18 -26.55 78.79
C MET A 146 -23.00 -26.93 79.69
N THR A 147 -21.78 -26.55 79.32
CA THR A 147 -20.57 -26.76 80.15
C THR A 147 -20.71 -26.06 81.50
N GLY A 148 -21.22 -24.83 81.54
CA GLY A 148 -21.47 -24.12 82.80
C GLY A 148 -22.50 -24.84 83.69
N THR A 149 -23.57 -25.35 83.09
CA THR A 149 -24.61 -26.11 83.80
C THR A 149 -24.07 -27.44 84.33
N MET A 150 -23.31 -28.18 83.52
CA MET A 150 -22.64 -29.41 83.94
C MET A 150 -21.64 -29.16 85.07
N GLY A 151 -20.89 -28.05 85.02
CA GLY A 151 -19.99 -27.63 86.08
C GLY A 151 -20.72 -27.41 87.42
N ARG A 152 -21.85 -26.69 87.39
CA ARG A 152 -22.69 -26.50 88.59
C ARG A 152 -23.25 -27.81 89.12
N MET A 153 -23.81 -28.65 88.25
CA MET A 153 -24.31 -29.97 88.64
C MET A 153 -23.21 -30.83 89.26
N SER A 154 -21.99 -30.79 88.74
CA SER A 154 -20.84 -31.50 89.33
C SER A 154 -20.51 -31.01 90.75
N VAL A 155 -20.56 -29.69 90.99
CA VAL A 155 -20.36 -29.12 92.34
C VAL A 155 -21.48 -29.56 93.28
N ASP A 156 -22.74 -29.49 92.83
CA ASP A 156 -23.89 -29.87 93.62
C ASP A 156 -23.85 -31.36 93.98
N ILE A 157 -23.55 -32.24 93.00
CA ILE A 157 -23.34 -33.67 93.24
C ILE A 157 -22.23 -33.90 94.27
N ASN A 158 -21.09 -33.20 94.16
CA ASN A 158 -20.02 -33.33 95.14
C ASN A 158 -20.47 -32.97 96.56
N LYS A 159 -21.29 -31.93 96.73
CA LYS A 159 -21.85 -31.55 98.04
C LYS A 159 -22.81 -32.60 98.60
N PHE A 160 -23.64 -33.21 97.77
CA PHE A 160 -24.53 -34.31 98.19
C PHE A 160 -23.76 -35.59 98.54
N THR A 161 -22.68 -35.89 97.80
CA THR A 161 -21.91 -37.14 97.97
C THR A 161 -20.88 -37.03 99.11
N ARG A 162 -20.50 -35.81 99.53
CA ARG A 162 -19.59 -35.53 100.65
C ARG A 162 -20.20 -34.49 101.62
N PRO A 163 -21.25 -34.85 102.38
CA PRO A 163 -21.94 -33.92 103.29
C PRO A 163 -21.08 -33.45 104.47
N GLU A 164 -19.97 -34.14 104.74
CA GLU A 164 -19.14 -33.97 105.94
C GLU A 164 -18.37 -32.63 105.99
N SER A 165 -18.36 -31.86 104.90
CA SER A 165 -17.74 -30.53 104.83
C SER A 165 -18.69 -29.35 105.10
N LEU A 166 -20.01 -29.61 105.23
CA LEU A 166 -21.04 -28.57 105.43
C LEU A 166 -21.60 -28.49 106.85
N ALA A 167 -21.22 -29.42 107.75
CA ALA A 167 -21.48 -29.26 109.17
C ALA A 167 -20.31 -28.49 109.80
N PRO A 168 -20.49 -27.25 110.30
CA PRO A 168 -19.53 -26.69 111.22
C PRO A 168 -19.50 -27.63 112.43
N MET A 169 -18.40 -28.34 112.62
CA MET A 169 -18.12 -29.04 113.87
C MET A 169 -18.19 -27.98 114.98
N SER A 170 -19.32 -27.90 115.68
CA SER A 170 -19.39 -27.23 116.97
C SER A 170 -18.51 -28.04 117.91
N PRO A 171 -17.41 -27.48 118.45
CA PRO A 171 -16.61 -28.19 119.44
C PRO A 171 -17.46 -28.37 120.70
N PHE A 172 -17.62 -29.61 121.13
CA PHE A 172 -18.21 -29.96 122.41
C PHE A 172 -17.45 -29.24 123.54
N ARG A 173 -18.14 -28.31 124.20
CA ARG A 173 -17.80 -27.76 125.52
C ARG A 173 -19.07 -27.43 126.28
#